data_AF-A0ABD6WPA5-F1
#
_entry.id   AF-A0ABD6WPA5-F1
#
_cell.length_a   1.000
_cell.length_b   1.000
_cell.length_c   1.000
_cell.angle_alpha   90.00
_cell.angle_beta   90.00
_cell.angle_gamma   90.00
#
_symmetry.space_group_name_H-M   'P 1'
#
loop_
_entity.id
_entity.type
_entity.pdbx_description
1 polymer ?
#
loop_
_entity_poly.entity_id
_entity_poly.type
_entity_poly.pdbx_seq_one_letter_code
_entity_poly.pdbx_strand_id
1 'polypeptide(L)' 'MTDETLVIPIEVDSPLNITFHAETGEMTVECFQFVSGAPQAKMTFRYTPQATQEMLRALAIFQEKLGTTFLTQATPHNVQ' A
#
# COMPACT_ATOMS: atom_id res chain seq x y z
N MET A 1 16.53 23.41 -17.71
CA MET A 1 16.02 22.05 -17.93
C MET A 1 15.01 21.82 -16.83
N THR A 2 13.73 21.74 -17.15
CA THR A 2 12.71 21.38 -16.16
C THR A 2 12.96 19.92 -15.79
N ASP A 3 13.20 19.70 -14.50
CA ASP A 3 13.43 18.38 -13.91
C ASP A 3 12.06 17.67 -13.83
N GLU A 4 11.54 17.30 -14.99
CA GLU A 4 10.24 16.63 -15.10
C GLU A 4 10.40 15.21 -14.57
N THR A 5 10.01 15.04 -13.31
CA THR A 5 10.00 13.73 -12.66
C THR A 5 9.03 12.81 -13.39
N LEU A 6 9.54 11.72 -13.95
CA LEU A 6 8.71 10.67 -14.54
C LEU A 6 7.89 9.99 -13.44
N VAL A 7 6.56 10.10 -13.51
CA VAL A 7 5.63 9.44 -12.61
C VAL A 7 5.03 8.23 -13.32
N ILE A 8 5.24 7.04 -12.75
CA ILE A 8 4.63 5.79 -13.23
C ILE A 8 3.62 5.34 -12.16
N PRO A 9 2.30 5.48 -12.41
CA PRO A 9 1.30 5.00 -11.47
C PRO A 9 1.30 3.47 -11.45
N ILE A 10 1.23 2.90 -10.25
CA ILE A 10 1.01 1.48 -10.03
C ILE A 10 -0.29 1.36 -9.24
N GLU A 11 -1.30 0.78 -9.86
CA GLU A 11 -2.56 0.46 -9.20
C GLU A 11 -2.37 -0.78 -8.32
N VAL A 12 -2.77 -0.68 -7.05
CA VAL A 12 -2.61 -1.73 -6.03
C VAL A 12 -3.99 -2.05 -5.47
N ASP A 13 -4.53 -3.21 -5.86
CA ASP A 13 -5.87 -3.65 -5.46
C ASP A 13 -5.86 -4.53 -4.20
N SER A 14 -7.03 -4.60 -3.55
CA SER A 14 -7.29 -5.52 -2.45
C SER A 14 -7.39 -6.98 -2.94
N PRO A 15 -7.03 -7.98 -2.10
CA PRO A 15 -6.57 -7.85 -0.73
C PRO A 15 -5.06 -7.53 -0.64
N LEU A 16 -4.70 -6.73 0.37
CA LEU A 16 -3.31 -6.49 0.76
C LEU A 16 -2.94 -7.40 1.94
N ASN A 17 -1.84 -8.13 1.82
CA ASN A 17 -1.22 -8.82 2.94
C ASN A 17 -0.10 -7.95 3.50
N ILE A 18 -0.34 -7.34 4.67
CA ILE A 18 0.60 -6.43 5.32
C ILE A 18 1.23 -7.15 6.52
N THR A 19 2.56 -7.23 6.53
CA THR A 19 3.34 -7.81 7.63
C THR A 19 4.29 -6.76 8.19
N PHE A 20 4.27 -6.56 9.51
CA PHE A 20 5.23 -5.71 10.21
C PHE A 20 6.17 -6.57 11.05
N HIS A 21 7.48 -6.45 10.81
CA HIS A 21 8.52 -7.18 11.51
C HIS A 21 9.03 -6.33 12.68
N ALA A 22 8.43 -6.50 13.86
CA ALA A 22 8.71 -5.65 15.03
C ALA A 22 10.19 -5.66 15.46
N GLU A 23 10.91 -6.75 15.22
CA GLU A 23 12.34 -6.89 15.56
C GLU A 23 13.24 -5.99 14.71
N THR A 24 12.91 -5.78 13.43
CA THR A 24 13.71 -4.97 12.50
C THR A 24 13.09 -3.60 12.21
N GLY A 25 11.79 -3.43 12.47
CA GLY A 25 11.00 -2.27 12.06
C GLY A 25 10.65 -2.26 10.57
N GLU A 26 10.96 -3.33 9.84
CA GLU A 26 10.62 -3.45 8.42
C GLU A 26 9.15 -3.78 8.23
N MET A 27 8.61 -3.38 7.08
CA MET A 27 7.24 -3.72 6.69
C MET A 27 7.22 -4.27 5.28
N THR A 28 6.44 -5.33 5.08
CA THR A 28 6.19 -5.92 3.76
C THR A 28 4.72 -5.78 3.43
N VAL A 29 4.42 -5.32 2.22
CA VAL A 29 3.06 -5.29 1.66
C VAL A 29 3.06 -6.17 0.41
N GLU A 30 2.19 -7.17 0.38
CA GLU A 30 1.99 -8.02 -0.78
C GLU A 30 0.59 -7.83 -1.33
N CYS A 31 0.47 -7.77 -2.65
CA CYS A 31 -0.82 -7.78 -3.34
C CYS A 31 -0.77 -8.71 -4.55
N PHE A 32 -1.93 -9.19 -4.98
CA PHE A 32 -2.06 -9.99 -6.19
C PHE A 32 -2.66 -9.12 -7.28
N GLN A 33 -1.97 -9.02 -8.40
CA GLN A 33 -2.46 -8.31 -9.57
C GLN A 33 -2.92 -9.32 -10.61
N PHE A 34 -4.17 -9.18 -11.05
CA PHE A 34 -4.69 -9.94 -12.18
C PHE A 34 -4.14 -9.34 -13.47
N VAL A 35 -3.06 -9.93 -13.99
CA VAL A 35 -2.51 -9.56 -15.29
C VAL A 35 -3.07 -10.52 -16.34
N SER A 36 -3.72 -10.00 -17.39
CA SER A 36 -4.20 -10.85 -18.49
C SER A 36 -3.02 -11.60 -19.11
N GLY A 37 -3.05 -12.93 -19.09
CA GLY A 37 -2.03 -13.80 -19.70
C GLY A 37 -0.96 -14.34 -18.75
N ALA A 38 -1.02 -14.05 -17.44
CA ALA A 38 -0.20 -14.72 -16.44
C ALA A 38 -1.08 -15.21 -15.26
N PRO A 39 -0.87 -16.44 -14.76
CA PRO A 39 -1.55 -16.89 -13.55
C PRO A 39 -1.07 -16.03 -12.37
N GLN A 40 -1.95 -15.16 -11.86
CA GLN A 40 -1.82 -14.34 -10.63
C GLN A 40 -0.40 -13.83 -10.34
N ALA A 41 -0.06 -12.64 -10.82
CA ALA A 41 1.21 -12.01 -10.47
C ALA A 41 1.16 -11.49 -9.02
N LYS A 42 2.12 -11.87 -8.18
CA LYS A 42 2.26 -11.32 -6.83
C LYS A 42 3.25 -10.16 -6.86
N MET A 43 2.83 -8.98 -6.42
CA MET A 43 3.72 -7.86 -6.15
C MET A 43 4.08 -7.81 -4.67
N THR A 44 5.31 -7.40 -4.38
CA THR A 44 5.81 -7.28 -3.00
C THR A 44 6.58 -5.98 -2.84
N PHE A 45 6.09 -5.12 -1.97
CA PHE A 45 6.71 -3.88 -1.57
C PHE A 45 7.40 -4.09 -0.22
N ARG A 46 8.71 -3.83 -0.17
CA ARG A 46 9.50 -3.92 1.07
C ARG A 46 9.89 -2.52 1.50
N TYR A 47 9.47 -2.16 2.70
CA TYR A 47 9.74 -0.87 3.31
C TYR A 47 10.85 -1.03 4.34
N THR A 48 11.88 -0.19 4.20
CA THR A 48 12.95 -0.07 5.20
C THR A 48 12.39 0.51 6.49
N PRO A 49 13.10 0.37 7.63
CA PRO A 49 12.59 0.85 8.91
C PRO A 49 12.24 2.35 8.92
N GLN A 50 13.03 3.18 8.22
CA GLN A 50 12.73 4.60 8.08
C GLN A 50 11.43 4.84 7.31
N ALA A 51 11.25 4.19 6.16
CA ALA A 51 10.05 4.34 5.36
C ALA A 51 8.80 3.85 6.12
N THR A 52 8.92 2.75 6.88
CA THR A 52 7.87 2.27 7.77
C THR A 52 7.49 3.32 8.81
N GLN A 53 8.46 3.94 9.48
CA GLN A 53 8.20 4.98 10.48
C GLN A 53 7.51 6.22 9.87
N GLU A 54 7.95 6.68 8.70
CA GLU A 54 7.32 7.79 8.00
C GLU A 54 5.86 7.47 7.65
N MET A 55 5.59 6.25 7.15
CA MET A 55 4.24 5.81 6.83
C MET A 55 3.33 5.72 8.05
N LEU A 56 3.83 5.19 9.18
CA LEU A 56 3.07 5.10 10.43
C LEU A 56 2.73 6.48 11.00
N ARG A 57 3.66 7.44 10.91
CA ARG A 57 3.39 8.83 11.33
C ARG A 57 2.32 9.48 10.45
N ALA A 58 2.40 9.29 9.13
CA ALA A 58 1.39 9.79 8.21
C ALA A 58 0.00 9.19 8.51
N LEU A 59 -0.06 7.88 8.79
CA LEU A 59 -1.31 7.20 9.15
C LEU A 59 -1.93 7.78 10.43
N ALA A 60 -1.14 8.04 11.47
CA ALA A 60 -1.63 8.66 12.70
C ALA A 60 -2.26 10.04 12.42
N ILE A 61 -1.61 10.86 11.58
CA ILE A 61 -2.14 12.17 11.16
C ILE A 61 -3.46 12.00 10.38
N PHE A 62 -3.55 10.99 9.51
CA PHE A 62 -4.78 10.74 8.74
C PHE A 62 -5.93 10.27 9.63
N GLN A 63 -5.67 9.43 10.63
CA GLN A 63 -6.67 9.00 11.59
C GLN A 63 -7.21 10.17 12.41
N GLU A 64 -6.34 11.09 12.84
CA GLU A 64 -6.74 12.32 13.56
C GLU A 64 -7.61 13.22 12.68
N LYS A 65 -7.26 13.39 11.40
CA LYS A 65 -7.94 14.32 10.48
C LYS A 65 -9.23 13.77 9.88
N LEU A 66 -9.29 12.49 9.55
CA LEU A 66 -10.40 11.87 8.83
C LEU A 66 -11.39 11.16 9.76
N GLY A 67 -11.00 10.91 11.02
CA GLY A 67 -11.73 10.04 11.93
C GLY A 67 -11.76 8.59 11.43
N THR A 68 -12.48 7.71 12.14
CA THR A 68 -12.62 6.29 11.79
C THR A 68 -13.63 6.05 10.66
N THR A 69 -14.44 7.04 10.30
CA THR A 69 -15.52 6.92 9.29
C THR A 69 -14.98 6.56 7.90
N PHE A 70 -13.79 7.05 7.54
CA PHE A 70 -13.13 6.73 6.27
C PHE A 70 -12.84 5.22 6.11
N LEU A 71 -12.59 4.51 7.21
CA LEU A 71 -12.30 3.06 7.19
C LEU A 71 -13.53 2.21 6.81
N THR A 72 -14.73 2.78 6.83
CA THR A 72 -15.99 2.06 6.55
C THR A 72 -16.54 2.29 5.14
N GLN A 73 -15.95 3.20 4.36
CA GLN A 73 -16.45 3.58 3.03
C GLN A 73 -15.85 2.77 1.88
N ALA A 74 -14.91 1.86 2.15
CA ALA A 74 -14.34 1.02 1.12
C ALA A 74 -15.33 -0.08 0.72
N THR A 75 -16.10 0.15 -0.34
CA THR A 75 -16.77 -0.94 -1.05
C THR A 75 -15.72 -1.84 -1.68
N PRO A 76 -15.73 -3.17 -1.44
CA PRO A 76 -14.87 -4.11 -2.14
C PRO A 76 -15.03 -3.89 -3.64
N HIS A 77 -13.93 -3.86 -4.40
CA HIS A 77 -14.02 -4.03 -5.84
C HIS A 77 -14.57 -5.44 -6.08
N ASN A 78 -15.88 -5.53 -6.36
CA ASN A 78 -16.49 -6.77 -6.81
C ASN A 78 -15.80 -7.16 -8.10
N VAL A 79 -14.91 -8.14 -8.01
CA VAL A 79 -14.36 -8.81 -9.18
C VAL A 79 -15.51 -9.64 -9.76
N GLN A 80 -16.12 -9.15 -10.85
CA GLN A 80 -17.02 -9.95 -11.70
C GLN A 80 -16.21 -10.69 -12.76
#